data_AF-A0A158PI73-F1
#
_entry.id   AF-A0A158PI73-F1
#
_cell.length_a   1.000
_cell.length_b   1.000
_cell.length_c   1.000
_cell.angle_alpha   90.00
_cell.angle_beta   90.00
_cell.angle_gamma   90.00
#
_symmetry.space_group_name_H-M   'P 1'
#
loop_
_entity.id
_entity.type
_entity.pdbx_description
1 polymer ?
#
loop_
_entity_poly.entity_id
_entity_poly.type
_entity_poly.pdbx_seq_one_letter_code
_entity_poly.pdbx_strand_id
1 'polypeptide(L)'
;MPWLADLNGFREEFWAKMYLNRSTFPAPESLEDLVESEVDKLGSLKHGKVLVCLTDHSEPRVYGGFFLKPGVELQLPINVSFDDVEQARRLANNIEVDLGLARNRRKIEVNSKIGDELISRMMLSDLAKKFVVQRQLQIAKNGSLFSAPIFAWVGIFGLSKVVGIALAAVIGVAVNSLAFSRFYRSYNAYRTKWADERAVDLGTDYLQGAREYFNSTMKFNRLLRVVLGVEGEKNISRDGDRKKWNEIATTFLQTKTGRRVRIALLGLTVITYPVASVLTNGPFVDYSFPWRYSVDQLPERLQVIADQEYARFLEAETRVPKDAVVTHHIGKSIGQYETLAAGSLGVRTGLHLAIPFHVRFKNVEEALEYFRKKDVRHIEALGVKVPVKWDTTEGKELASAFVLSDDALRFVFLRDLFAHDGYSALAERSISWSTWTTFTSIFTYWLHNSSKMLGGTAVSFVSLYIFFVSVAWFANRQWDYLYRYVTDVHADSVAARSSFNHCEGGKEWYWKQLKQFRIMRDISYDLKTRVTASGDIKGIPTPIIVRFDHLKDLNKEDDDLKQVVAGDD
;
A
#
# COMPACT_ATOMS: atom_id res chain seq x y z
N MET A 1 -13.99 46.32 -24.42
CA MET A 1 -13.13 45.27 -23.81
C MET A 1 -12.78 45.61 -22.35
N PRO A 2 -13.60 45.20 -21.37
CA PRO A 2 -13.08 44.88 -20.02
C PRO A 2 -13.47 43.47 -19.50
N TRP A 3 -14.12 42.63 -20.32
CA TRP A 3 -14.76 41.38 -19.87
C TRP A 3 -13.96 40.08 -20.14
N LEU A 4 -12.76 40.18 -20.71
CA LEU A 4 -11.83 39.04 -20.94
C LEU A 4 -11.04 38.63 -19.67
N ALA A 5 -11.03 39.46 -18.62
CA ALA A 5 -10.18 39.27 -17.45
C ALA A 5 -10.56 38.10 -16.54
N ASP A 6 -11.86 37.80 -16.36
CA ASP A 6 -12.32 36.78 -15.40
C ASP A 6 -12.09 35.33 -15.86
N LEU A 7 -11.93 35.11 -17.17
CA LEU A 7 -11.75 33.78 -17.76
C LEU A 7 -10.29 33.34 -17.75
N ASN A 8 -9.36 34.30 -17.86
CA ASN A 8 -7.93 34.06 -17.77
C ASN A 8 -7.48 33.87 -16.31
N GLY A 9 -8.09 34.57 -15.34
CA GLY A 9 -7.69 34.51 -13.93
C GLY A 9 -7.68 33.11 -13.30
N PHE A 10 -8.75 32.32 -13.47
CA PHE A 10 -8.82 30.94 -12.96
C PHE A 10 -7.96 29.94 -13.77
N ARG A 11 -7.63 30.28 -15.02
CA ARG A 11 -6.91 29.41 -15.97
C ARG A 11 -5.39 29.65 -15.99
N GLU A 12 -4.93 30.76 -15.44
CA GLU A 12 -3.51 31.09 -15.23
C GLU A 12 -2.96 30.60 -13.88
N GLU A 13 -3.83 30.08 -13.00
CA GLU A 13 -3.41 29.46 -11.74
C GLU A 13 -2.44 28.31 -11.97
N PHE A 14 -1.47 28.17 -11.07
CA PHE A 14 -0.41 27.14 -11.12
C PHE A 14 -0.95 25.71 -11.33
N TRP A 15 -2.11 25.40 -10.74
CA TRP A 15 -2.76 24.09 -10.87
C TRP A 15 -3.36 23.85 -12.26
N ALA A 16 -3.87 24.89 -12.93
CA ALA A 16 -4.42 24.80 -14.28
C ALA A 16 -3.32 24.48 -15.31
N LYS A 17 -2.10 25.01 -15.13
CA LYS A 17 -0.93 24.68 -15.97
C LYS A 17 -0.51 23.21 -15.90
N MET A 18 -0.80 22.50 -14.81
CA MET A 18 -0.54 21.06 -14.72
C MET A 18 -1.55 20.21 -15.51
N TYR A 19 -2.71 20.77 -15.86
CA TYR A 19 -3.85 20.01 -16.43
C TYR A 19 -4.24 20.46 -17.85
N LEU A 20 -3.96 21.72 -18.22
CA LEU A 20 -4.21 22.33 -19.52
C LEU A 20 -2.89 22.47 -20.28
N ASN A 21 -2.69 21.65 -21.31
CA ASN A 21 -1.51 21.69 -22.17
C ASN A 21 -1.84 22.38 -23.50
N ARG A 22 -1.79 23.71 -23.49
CA ARG A 22 -2.03 24.54 -24.67
C ARG A 22 -0.77 24.59 -25.52
N SER A 23 -0.94 24.60 -26.84
CA SER A 23 0.15 24.90 -27.75
C SER A 23 0.61 26.35 -27.55
N THR A 24 1.87 26.61 -27.88
CA THR A 24 2.44 27.98 -27.90
C THR A 24 1.89 28.82 -29.05
N PHE A 25 1.27 28.20 -30.05
CA PHE A 25 0.67 28.88 -31.19
C PHE A 25 -0.76 29.33 -30.88
N PRO A 26 -1.11 30.61 -31.14
CA PRO A 26 -2.48 31.08 -31.02
C PRO A 26 -3.36 30.46 -32.12
N ALA A 27 -4.67 30.37 -31.86
CA ALA A 27 -5.62 29.98 -32.88
C ALA A 27 -5.71 31.08 -33.96
N PRO A 28 -5.74 30.74 -35.26
CA PRO A 28 -5.97 31.73 -36.31
C PRO A 28 -7.42 32.20 -36.32
N GLU A 29 -7.66 33.44 -36.75
CA GLU A 29 -9.00 34.04 -36.85
C GLU A 29 -9.96 33.19 -37.69
N SER A 30 -9.47 32.57 -38.78
CA SER A 30 -10.26 31.66 -39.64
C SER A 30 -10.84 30.46 -38.87
N LEU A 31 -10.13 29.97 -37.85
CA LEU A 31 -10.59 28.87 -37.01
C LEU A 31 -11.56 29.36 -35.94
N GLU A 32 -11.38 30.57 -35.42
CA GLU A 32 -12.32 31.18 -34.48
C GLU A 32 -13.67 31.47 -35.15
N ASP A 33 -13.65 32.04 -36.36
CA ASP A 33 -14.84 32.27 -37.20
C ASP A 33 -15.57 30.96 -37.51
N LEU A 34 -14.81 29.90 -37.84
CA LEU A 34 -15.38 28.57 -38.06
C LEU A 34 -16.09 28.06 -36.80
N VAL A 35 -15.46 28.18 -35.63
CA VAL A 35 -16.05 27.73 -34.36
C VAL A 35 -17.30 28.55 -34.03
N GLU A 36 -17.28 29.86 -34.21
CA GLU A 36 -18.44 30.73 -33.99
C GLU A 36 -19.61 30.33 -34.90
N SER A 37 -19.34 30.11 -36.19
CA SER A 37 -20.36 29.66 -37.16
C SER A 37 -20.99 28.30 -36.82
N GLU A 38 -20.23 27.40 -36.17
CA GLU A 38 -20.72 26.09 -35.73
C GLU A 38 -21.46 26.17 -34.39
N VAL A 39 -21.06 27.09 -33.50
CA VAL A 39 -21.75 27.37 -32.23
C VAL A 39 -23.18 27.86 -32.47
N ASP A 40 -23.38 28.75 -33.46
CA ASP A 40 -24.69 29.30 -33.81
C ASP A 40 -25.69 28.21 -34.21
N LYS A 41 -25.21 27.10 -34.80
CA LYS A 41 -26.03 25.96 -35.21
C LYS A 41 -26.55 25.13 -34.03
N LEU A 42 -26.07 25.35 -32.80
CA LEU A 42 -26.49 24.59 -31.62
C LEU A 42 -27.85 25.02 -31.05
N GLY A 43 -28.46 26.07 -31.61
CA GLY A 43 -29.89 26.43 -31.53
C GLY A 43 -30.43 26.85 -30.15
N SER A 44 -29.70 26.62 -29.06
CA SER A 44 -30.23 26.74 -27.69
C SER A 44 -29.28 27.39 -26.68
N LEU A 45 -28.15 27.97 -27.12
CA LEU A 45 -27.12 28.49 -26.23
C LEU A 45 -27.26 30.01 -26.07
N LYS A 46 -28.09 30.46 -25.13
CA LYS A 46 -28.08 31.87 -24.69
C LYS A 46 -26.80 32.09 -23.87
N HIS A 47 -25.78 32.73 -24.47
CA HIS A 47 -24.57 33.26 -23.82
C HIS A 47 -23.45 32.25 -23.48
N GLY A 48 -23.23 31.22 -24.30
CA GLY A 48 -22.12 30.28 -24.11
C GLY A 48 -20.76 30.91 -24.43
N LYS A 49 -19.90 31.12 -23.43
CA LYS A 49 -18.51 31.58 -23.67
C LYS A 49 -17.66 30.43 -24.21
N VAL A 50 -17.00 30.63 -25.35
CA VAL A 50 -16.08 29.66 -25.97
C VAL A 50 -14.68 30.27 -26.03
N LEU A 51 -13.68 29.55 -25.55
CA LEU A 51 -12.27 29.85 -25.81
C LEU A 51 -11.71 28.79 -26.75
N VAL A 52 -11.15 29.21 -27.89
CA VAL A 52 -10.49 28.33 -28.85
C VAL A 52 -8.98 28.39 -28.60
N CYS A 53 -8.35 27.23 -28.49
CA CYS A 53 -6.91 27.09 -28.32
C CYS A 53 -6.40 25.95 -29.19
N LEU A 54 -5.12 25.97 -29.54
CA LEU A 54 -4.46 24.84 -30.19
C LEU A 54 -3.83 23.90 -29.16
N THR A 55 -3.65 22.64 -29.53
CA THR A 55 -2.90 21.65 -28.75
C THR A 55 -1.95 20.86 -29.65
N ASP A 56 -0.78 20.51 -29.09
CA ASP A 56 0.21 19.67 -29.75
C ASP A 56 -0.22 18.19 -29.80
N HIS A 57 -1.32 17.85 -29.12
CA HIS A 57 -1.92 16.53 -29.20
C HIS A 57 -2.68 16.31 -30.51
N SER A 58 -2.65 15.08 -31.03
CA SER A 58 -3.35 14.69 -32.26
C SER A 58 -4.87 14.59 -32.10
N GLU A 59 -5.40 14.65 -30.88
CA GLU A 59 -6.83 14.55 -30.60
C GLU A 59 -7.34 15.84 -29.94
N PRO A 60 -8.54 16.32 -30.34
CA PRO A 60 -9.15 17.49 -29.72
C PRO A 60 -9.56 17.19 -28.29
N ARG A 61 -9.60 18.24 -27.46
CA ARG A 61 -10.05 18.18 -26.07
C ARG A 61 -11.04 19.28 -25.76
N VAL A 62 -12.00 18.93 -24.91
CA VAL A 62 -12.98 19.86 -24.36
C VAL A 62 -12.78 19.94 -22.86
N TYR A 63 -12.67 21.16 -22.35
CA TYR A 63 -12.67 21.44 -20.92
C TYR A 63 -13.83 22.37 -20.56
N GLY A 64 -14.53 22.04 -19.47
CA GLY A 64 -15.74 22.76 -19.07
C GLY A 64 -16.98 22.34 -19.87
N GLY A 65 -17.94 23.24 -19.97
CA GLY A 65 -19.21 22.99 -20.65
C GLY A 65 -20.10 24.22 -20.64
N PHE A 66 -21.03 24.28 -21.58
CA PHE A 66 -21.88 25.46 -21.76
C PHE A 66 -22.83 25.75 -20.58
N PHE A 67 -23.06 24.75 -19.73
CA PHE A 67 -23.84 24.86 -18.49
C PHE A 67 -23.02 25.43 -17.31
N LEU A 68 -21.72 25.67 -17.47
CA LEU A 68 -20.85 26.30 -16.46
C LEU A 68 -20.65 27.79 -16.78
N LYS A 69 -20.60 28.64 -15.75
CA LYS A 69 -20.37 30.09 -15.91
C LYS A 69 -19.07 30.45 -16.65
N PRO A 70 -17.93 29.75 -16.44
CA PRO A 70 -16.71 29.99 -17.21
C PRO A 70 -16.78 29.51 -18.66
N GLY A 71 -17.87 28.88 -19.11
CA GLY A 71 -18.02 28.39 -20.47
C GLY A 71 -17.15 27.18 -20.79
N VAL A 72 -16.74 27.07 -22.06
CA VAL A 72 -15.98 25.94 -22.61
C VAL A 72 -14.63 26.39 -23.14
N GLU A 73 -13.59 25.57 -22.93
CA GLU A 73 -12.33 25.63 -23.68
C GLU A 73 -12.29 24.49 -24.70
N LEU A 74 -12.16 24.83 -25.97
CA LEU A 74 -11.93 23.90 -27.06
C LEU A 74 -10.46 23.93 -27.42
N GLN A 75 -9.77 22.83 -27.16
CA GLN A 75 -8.40 22.63 -27.60
C GLN A 75 -8.40 21.77 -28.85
N LEU A 76 -8.12 22.37 -30.00
CA LEU A 76 -8.11 21.70 -31.30
C LEU A 76 -6.66 21.35 -31.70
N PRO A 77 -6.43 20.19 -32.32
CA PRO A 77 -5.11 19.84 -32.83
C PRO A 77 -4.60 20.89 -33.82
N ILE A 78 -3.29 21.15 -33.81
CA ILE A 78 -2.66 22.15 -34.70
C ILE A 78 -3.05 21.94 -36.18
N ASN A 79 -3.20 20.69 -36.62
CA ASN A 79 -3.52 20.42 -38.02
C ASN A 79 -4.93 20.87 -38.47
N VAL A 80 -5.83 21.19 -37.52
CA VAL A 80 -7.12 21.81 -37.81
C VAL A 80 -6.95 23.27 -38.23
N SER A 81 -5.85 23.92 -37.85
CA SER A 81 -5.54 25.33 -38.15
C SER A 81 -4.84 25.57 -39.49
N PHE A 82 -4.51 24.52 -40.24
CA PHE A 82 -3.78 24.67 -41.50
C PHE A 82 -4.72 25.07 -42.64
N ASP A 83 -4.48 26.23 -43.24
CA ASP A 83 -5.25 26.72 -44.39
C ASP A 83 -4.50 26.48 -45.71
N ASP A 84 -3.17 26.52 -45.69
CA ASP A 84 -2.34 26.19 -46.83
C ASP A 84 -1.13 25.31 -46.47
N VAL A 85 -0.53 24.69 -47.50
CA VAL A 85 0.63 23.80 -47.36
C VAL A 85 1.89 24.54 -46.88
N GLU A 86 2.00 25.85 -47.14
CA GLU A 86 3.17 26.64 -46.81
C GLU A 86 3.17 27.08 -45.33
N GLN A 87 2.01 27.46 -44.81
CA GLN A 87 1.70 27.68 -43.41
C GLN A 87 1.87 26.37 -42.63
N ALA A 88 1.38 25.25 -43.17
CA ALA A 88 1.63 23.93 -42.60
C ALA A 88 3.13 23.61 -42.56
N ARG A 89 3.92 23.95 -43.60
CA ARG A 89 5.40 23.82 -43.60
C ARG A 89 6.08 24.72 -42.58
N ARG A 90 5.67 25.98 -42.45
CA ARG A 90 6.23 26.95 -41.49
C ARG A 90 5.98 26.53 -40.06
N LEU A 91 4.78 26.03 -39.76
CA LEU A 91 4.43 25.49 -38.46
C LEU A 91 5.14 24.15 -38.24
N ALA A 92 5.13 23.23 -39.21
CA ALA A 92 5.77 21.92 -39.14
C ALA A 92 7.29 21.97 -38.94
N ASN A 93 7.99 22.99 -39.44
CA ASN A 93 9.42 23.22 -39.18
C ASN A 93 9.73 23.35 -37.67
N ASN A 94 8.73 23.71 -36.88
CA ASN A 94 8.81 23.84 -35.42
C ASN A 94 8.01 22.77 -34.66
N ILE A 95 7.31 21.86 -35.36
CA ILE A 95 6.55 20.78 -34.72
C ILE A 95 7.51 19.65 -34.35
N GLU A 96 7.84 19.56 -33.07
CA GLU A 96 8.28 18.31 -32.48
C GLU A 96 7.04 17.43 -32.31
N VAL A 97 6.87 16.41 -33.17
CA VAL A 97 5.72 15.52 -33.08
C VAL A 97 5.76 14.74 -31.75
N ASP A 98 4.98 15.18 -30.78
CA ASP A 98 4.85 14.55 -29.47
C ASP A 98 3.70 13.53 -29.50
N LEU A 99 4.03 12.24 -29.33
CA LEU A 99 3.05 11.16 -29.18
C LEU A 99 2.34 11.18 -27.81
N GLY A 100 2.45 12.27 -27.05
CA GLY A 100 2.10 12.35 -25.63
C GLY A 100 3.08 11.55 -24.77
N LEU A 101 4.36 11.52 -25.15
CA LEU A 101 5.47 10.88 -24.44
C LEU A 101 6.69 11.78 -24.60
N ALA A 102 6.86 12.73 -23.66
CA ALA A 102 7.88 13.78 -23.68
C ALA A 102 9.34 13.32 -23.87
N ARG A 103 9.62 12.01 -23.77
CA ARG A 103 10.98 11.44 -23.84
C ARG A 103 11.51 11.22 -25.27
N ASN A 104 10.64 11.27 -26.29
CA ASN A 104 10.98 10.83 -27.66
C ASN A 104 10.57 11.85 -28.73
N ARG A 105 10.98 13.11 -28.57
CA ARG A 105 10.80 14.14 -29.59
C ARG A 105 11.85 13.96 -30.69
N ARG A 106 11.42 13.73 -31.94
CA ARG A 106 12.29 13.74 -33.11
C ARG A 106 11.91 14.90 -34.01
N LYS A 107 12.90 15.70 -34.40
CA LYS A 107 12.72 16.70 -35.47
C LYS A 107 12.64 15.95 -36.78
N ILE A 108 11.53 16.12 -37.50
CA ILE A 108 11.35 15.57 -38.83
C ILE A 108 11.87 16.61 -39.82
N GLU A 109 12.73 16.20 -40.74
CA GLU A 109 13.17 17.08 -41.83
C GLU A 109 12.01 17.33 -42.78
N VAL A 110 11.42 18.51 -42.66
CA VAL A 110 10.20 18.93 -43.38
C VAL A 110 10.42 19.05 -44.89
N ASN A 111 11.65 19.35 -45.32
CA ASN A 111 12.04 19.47 -46.74
C ASN A 111 12.38 18.13 -47.42
N SER A 112 12.03 17.00 -46.81
CA SER A 112 12.19 15.67 -47.40
C SER A 112 10.91 15.22 -48.08
N LYS A 113 11.00 14.27 -49.02
CA LYS A 113 9.81 13.62 -49.62
C LYS A 113 8.85 13.06 -48.56
N ILE A 114 9.39 12.60 -47.43
CA ILE A 114 8.64 12.09 -46.28
C ILE A 114 7.97 13.24 -45.51
N GLY A 115 8.65 14.38 -45.36
CA GLY A 115 8.09 15.60 -44.75
C GLY A 115 6.92 16.17 -45.56
N ASP A 116 7.05 16.22 -46.88
CA ASP A 116 5.96 16.64 -47.78
C ASP A 116 4.75 15.69 -47.71
N GLU A 117 5.02 14.38 -47.66
CA GLU A 117 3.98 13.37 -47.48
C GLU A 117 3.32 13.46 -46.09
N LEU A 118 4.07 13.85 -45.06
CA LEU A 118 3.55 14.06 -43.71
C LEU A 118 2.63 15.28 -43.65
N ILE A 119 3.07 16.42 -44.21
CA ILE A 119 2.30 17.67 -44.23
C ILE A 119 1.02 17.51 -45.03
N SER A 120 1.09 16.90 -46.22
CA SER A 120 -0.10 16.66 -47.05
C SER A 120 -1.14 15.77 -46.35
N ARG A 121 -0.71 14.83 -45.49
CA ARG A 121 -1.62 14.01 -44.67
C ARG A 121 -2.09 14.69 -43.40
N MET A 122 -1.47 15.78 -42.96
CA MET A 122 -1.96 16.58 -41.84
C MET A 122 -3.07 17.54 -42.28
N MET A 123 -3.08 17.95 -43.56
CA MET A 123 -4.13 18.81 -44.10
C MET A 123 -5.51 18.16 -43.97
N LEU A 124 -6.43 18.91 -43.37
CA LEU A 124 -7.83 18.53 -43.25
C LEU A 124 -8.66 19.37 -44.24
N SER A 125 -9.68 18.76 -44.83
CA SER A 125 -10.68 19.48 -45.61
C SER A 125 -11.56 20.36 -44.71
N ASP A 126 -12.22 21.36 -45.29
CA ASP A 126 -13.15 22.22 -44.55
C ASP A 126 -14.30 21.44 -43.92
N LEU A 127 -14.78 20.39 -44.60
CA LEU A 127 -15.79 19.49 -44.06
C LEU A 127 -15.26 18.70 -42.84
N ALA A 128 -14.02 18.23 -42.89
CA ALA A 128 -13.38 17.56 -41.76
C ALA A 128 -13.16 18.52 -40.57
N LYS A 129 -12.75 19.77 -40.83
CA LYS A 129 -12.64 20.81 -39.79
C LYS A 129 -13.99 21.07 -39.11
N LYS A 130 -15.05 21.27 -39.90
CA LYS A 130 -16.45 21.43 -39.41
C LYS A 130 -16.89 20.26 -38.52
N PHE A 131 -16.65 19.03 -38.96
CA PHE A 131 -16.98 17.83 -38.18
C PHE A 131 -16.27 17.80 -36.82
N VAL A 132 -14.95 18.05 -36.79
CA VAL A 132 -14.15 18.00 -35.55
C VAL A 132 -14.65 19.04 -34.54
N VAL A 133 -14.87 20.27 -35.01
CA VAL A 133 -15.40 21.37 -34.19
C VAL A 133 -16.77 20.98 -33.61
N GLN A 134 -17.68 20.52 -34.47
CA GLN A 134 -19.05 20.22 -34.05
C GLN A 134 -19.13 19.03 -33.10
N ARG A 135 -18.31 18.00 -33.31
CA ARG A 135 -18.14 16.88 -32.38
C ARG A 135 -17.77 17.37 -30.96
N GLN A 136 -16.82 18.29 -30.85
CA GLN A 136 -16.41 18.81 -29.54
C GLN A 136 -17.50 19.69 -28.90
N LEU A 137 -18.19 20.50 -29.69
CA LEU A 137 -19.30 21.32 -29.23
C LEU A 137 -20.47 20.49 -28.67
N GLN A 138 -20.78 19.34 -29.29
CA GLN A 138 -21.80 18.41 -28.78
C GLN A 138 -21.40 17.81 -27.41
N ILE A 139 -20.12 17.52 -27.19
CA ILE A 139 -19.61 17.08 -25.88
C ILE A 139 -19.78 18.21 -24.85
N ALA A 140 -19.43 19.44 -25.20
CA ALA A 140 -19.52 20.61 -24.33
C ALA A 140 -20.96 20.98 -23.93
N LYS A 141 -21.94 20.69 -24.80
CA LYS A 141 -23.37 20.97 -24.57
C LYS A 141 -23.99 20.03 -23.53
N ASN A 142 -23.51 18.80 -23.41
CA ASN A 142 -24.19 17.77 -22.64
C ASN A 142 -23.69 17.70 -21.18
N GLY A 143 -24.43 18.31 -20.25
CA GLY A 143 -24.13 18.28 -18.81
C GLY A 143 -24.14 16.88 -18.19
N SER A 144 -24.92 15.95 -18.74
CA SER A 144 -24.94 14.56 -18.27
C SER A 144 -23.61 13.87 -18.53
N LEU A 145 -23.00 14.12 -19.71
CA LEU A 145 -21.68 13.60 -20.03
C LEU A 145 -20.57 14.23 -19.17
N PHE A 146 -20.77 15.44 -18.68
CA PHE A 146 -19.83 16.04 -17.73
C PHE A 146 -19.94 15.42 -16.34
N SER A 147 -21.16 15.19 -15.85
CA SER A 147 -21.38 14.73 -14.48
C SER A 147 -21.23 13.21 -14.28
N ALA A 148 -21.39 12.40 -15.32
CA ALA A 148 -21.38 10.94 -15.21
C ALA A 148 -20.10 10.35 -14.55
N PRO A 149 -18.88 10.80 -14.87
CA PRO A 149 -17.66 10.36 -14.17
C PRO A 149 -17.64 10.73 -12.69
N ILE A 150 -18.19 11.90 -12.33
CA ILE A 150 -18.24 12.38 -10.94
C ILE A 150 -19.18 11.48 -10.13
N PHE A 151 -20.38 11.20 -10.64
CA PHE A 151 -21.33 10.31 -9.99
C PHE A 151 -20.84 8.86 -9.93
N ALA A 152 -20.16 8.37 -10.97
CA ALA A 152 -19.55 7.05 -10.95
C ALA A 152 -18.42 6.96 -9.91
N TRP A 153 -17.61 8.01 -9.77
CA TRP A 153 -16.59 8.09 -8.73
C TRP A 153 -17.21 8.04 -7.33
N VAL A 154 -18.24 8.87 -7.09
CA VAL A 154 -18.99 8.88 -5.82
C VAL A 154 -19.67 7.54 -5.56
N GLY A 155 -20.23 6.87 -6.58
CA GLY A 155 -20.83 5.54 -6.42
C GLY A 155 -19.80 4.45 -6.08
N ILE A 156 -18.72 4.38 -6.85
CA ILE A 156 -17.68 3.34 -6.69
C ILE A 156 -16.90 3.51 -5.38
N PHE A 157 -16.57 4.75 -4.99
CA PHE A 157 -15.82 5.01 -3.76
C PHE A 157 -16.71 5.28 -2.54
N GLY A 158 -17.91 5.85 -2.70
CA GLY A 158 -18.82 6.17 -1.60
C GLY A 158 -19.52 4.96 -0.97
N LEU A 159 -19.69 3.86 -1.71
CA LEU A 159 -20.24 2.60 -1.18
C LEU A 159 -19.21 1.79 -0.36
N SER A 160 -17.96 2.22 -0.29
CA SER A 160 -16.86 1.47 0.36
C SER A 160 -16.84 1.52 1.90
N LYS A 161 -17.83 2.16 2.54
CA LYS A 161 -17.88 2.32 4.01
C LYS A 161 -18.11 1.03 4.82
N VAL A 162 -18.16 -0.14 4.19
CA VAL A 162 -18.54 -1.41 4.85
C VAL A 162 -17.33 -2.32 5.19
N VAL A 163 -16.11 -2.03 4.74
CA VAL A 163 -14.98 -2.95 4.95
C VAL A 163 -13.88 -2.34 5.83
N GLY A 164 -13.84 -2.78 7.09
CA GLY A 164 -12.85 -2.37 8.08
C GLY A 164 -11.47 -3.03 7.92
N ILE A 165 -10.51 -2.48 8.67
CA ILE A 165 -9.08 -2.82 8.78
C ILE A 165 -8.24 -2.32 7.59
N ALA A 166 -7.17 -1.56 7.89
CA ALA A 166 -6.34 -0.82 6.94
C ALA A 166 -5.83 -1.63 5.73
N LEU A 167 -5.63 -2.95 5.86
CA LEU A 167 -5.25 -3.81 4.75
C LEU A 167 -6.39 -4.01 3.74
N ALA A 168 -7.63 -4.15 4.23
CA ALA A 168 -8.81 -4.19 3.39
C ALA A 168 -9.12 -2.81 2.77
N ALA A 169 -8.73 -1.71 3.44
CA ALA A 169 -8.82 -0.38 2.86
C ALA A 169 -7.85 -0.20 1.68
N VAL A 170 -6.60 -0.68 1.78
CA VAL A 170 -5.64 -0.63 0.65
C VAL A 170 -6.10 -1.50 -0.52
N ILE A 171 -6.56 -2.72 -0.23
CA ILE A 171 -7.11 -3.62 -1.26
C ILE A 171 -8.38 -3.01 -1.87
N GLY A 172 -9.27 -2.45 -1.04
CA GLY A 172 -10.49 -1.77 -1.48
C GLY A 172 -10.21 -0.57 -2.37
N VAL A 173 -9.25 0.27 -2.00
CA VAL A 173 -8.80 1.41 -2.84
C VAL A 173 -8.23 0.90 -4.16
N ALA A 174 -7.41 -0.16 -4.16
CA ALA A 174 -6.86 -0.73 -5.39
C ALA A 174 -7.97 -1.27 -6.31
N VAL A 175 -8.91 -2.05 -5.76
CA VAL A 175 -10.06 -2.62 -6.50
C VAL A 175 -10.97 -1.52 -7.04
N ASN A 176 -11.32 -0.52 -6.23
CA ASN A 176 -12.16 0.61 -6.64
C ASN A 176 -11.46 1.48 -7.68
N SER A 177 -10.15 1.69 -7.57
CA SER A 177 -9.35 2.39 -8.58
C SER A 177 -9.32 1.63 -9.91
N LEU A 178 -9.19 0.29 -9.87
CA LEU A 178 -9.28 -0.58 -11.04
C LEU A 178 -10.67 -0.52 -11.68
N ALA A 179 -11.73 -0.59 -10.87
CA ALA A 179 -13.12 -0.49 -11.32
C ALA A 179 -13.41 0.87 -11.98
N PHE A 180 -13.03 1.97 -11.32
CA PHE A 180 -13.19 3.32 -11.86
C PHE A 180 -12.36 3.52 -13.13
N SER A 181 -11.13 3.01 -13.19
CA SER A 181 -10.30 3.06 -14.41
C SER A 181 -10.95 2.32 -15.59
N ARG A 182 -11.56 1.15 -15.35
CA ARG A 182 -12.32 0.43 -16.39
C ARG A 182 -13.57 1.18 -16.82
N PHE A 183 -14.36 1.67 -15.85
CA PHE A 183 -15.52 2.51 -16.13
C PHE A 183 -15.13 3.72 -16.98
N TYR A 184 -14.13 4.50 -16.54
CA TYR A 184 -13.72 5.73 -17.20
C TYR A 184 -13.24 5.51 -18.63
N ARG A 185 -12.55 4.39 -18.90
CA ARG A 185 -12.17 4.00 -20.27
C ARG A 185 -13.37 3.68 -21.15
N SER A 186 -14.30 2.87 -20.64
CA SER A 186 -15.52 2.50 -21.37
C SER A 186 -16.40 3.74 -21.61
N TYR A 187 -16.51 4.59 -20.60
CA TYR A 187 -17.22 5.85 -20.64
C TYR A 187 -16.64 6.81 -21.68
N ASN A 188 -15.32 6.99 -21.74
CA ASN A 188 -14.70 7.85 -22.76
C ASN A 188 -14.92 7.34 -24.19
N ALA A 189 -14.88 6.01 -24.40
CA ALA A 189 -15.20 5.43 -25.69
C ALA A 189 -16.67 5.67 -26.09
N TYR A 190 -17.60 5.49 -25.15
CA TYR A 190 -19.01 5.81 -25.34
C TYR A 190 -19.23 7.30 -25.64
N ARG A 191 -18.64 8.18 -24.83
CA ARG A 191 -18.73 9.65 -24.97
C ARG A 191 -18.28 10.10 -26.35
N THR A 192 -17.15 9.58 -26.84
CA THR A 192 -16.63 9.86 -28.18
C THR A 192 -17.58 9.38 -29.26
N LYS A 193 -18.02 8.11 -29.19
CA LYS A 193 -18.93 7.52 -30.18
C LYS A 193 -20.26 8.29 -30.25
N TRP A 194 -20.83 8.62 -29.09
CA TRP A 194 -22.06 9.41 -29.01
C TRP A 194 -21.88 10.79 -29.66
N ALA A 195 -20.75 11.46 -29.44
CA ALA A 195 -20.48 12.75 -30.04
C ALA A 195 -20.30 12.67 -31.56
N ASP A 196 -19.64 11.61 -32.05
CA ASP A 196 -19.49 11.36 -33.48
C ASP A 196 -20.86 11.15 -34.14
N GLU A 197 -21.73 10.32 -33.55
CA GLU A 197 -23.09 10.08 -34.03
C GLU A 197 -23.90 11.40 -34.08
N ARG A 198 -23.84 12.20 -33.02
CA ARG A 198 -24.58 13.48 -32.96
C ARG A 198 -24.08 14.53 -33.93
N ALA A 199 -22.77 14.57 -34.20
CA ALA A 199 -22.24 15.47 -35.20
C ALA A 199 -22.67 15.05 -36.61
N VAL A 200 -22.67 13.74 -36.89
CA VAL A 200 -23.10 13.17 -38.17
C VAL A 200 -24.60 13.37 -38.43
N ASP A 201 -25.43 13.26 -37.39
CA ASP A 201 -26.89 13.44 -37.48
C ASP A 201 -27.32 14.85 -37.94
N LEU A 202 -26.42 15.84 -37.91
CA LEU A 202 -26.71 17.21 -38.33
C LEU A 202 -26.78 17.38 -39.86
N GLY A 203 -26.22 16.46 -40.63
CA GLY A 203 -26.29 16.51 -42.09
C GLY A 203 -25.22 15.71 -42.82
N THR A 204 -25.42 15.55 -44.13
CA THR A 204 -24.51 14.80 -45.03
C THR A 204 -23.10 15.38 -45.07
N ASP A 205 -22.97 16.69 -44.92
CA ASP A 205 -21.68 17.40 -44.91
C ASP A 205 -20.81 16.96 -43.74
N TYR A 206 -21.41 16.76 -42.55
CA TYR A 206 -20.71 16.28 -41.36
C TYR A 206 -20.36 14.78 -41.46
N LEU A 207 -21.22 13.98 -42.10
CA LEU A 207 -20.90 12.58 -42.42
C LEU A 207 -19.69 12.48 -43.35
N GLN A 208 -19.64 13.30 -44.39
CA GLN A 208 -18.51 13.36 -45.31
C GLN A 208 -17.25 13.86 -44.59
N GLY A 209 -17.37 14.92 -43.80
CA GLY A 209 -16.29 15.44 -42.96
C GLY A 209 -15.73 14.41 -41.98
N ALA A 210 -16.59 13.60 -41.35
CA ALA A 210 -16.17 12.50 -40.48
C ALA A 210 -15.34 11.45 -41.22
N ARG A 211 -15.79 11.02 -42.40
CA ARG A 211 -15.06 10.05 -43.23
C ARG A 211 -13.69 10.58 -43.64
N GLU A 212 -13.62 11.83 -44.07
CA GLU A 212 -12.38 12.50 -44.47
C GLU A 212 -11.42 12.64 -43.28
N TYR A 213 -11.92 13.09 -42.12
CA TYR A 213 -11.15 13.20 -40.89
C TYR A 213 -10.54 11.86 -40.43
N PHE A 214 -11.36 10.81 -40.29
CA PHE A 214 -10.87 9.52 -39.82
C PHE A 214 -9.90 8.88 -40.82
N ASN A 215 -10.17 8.99 -42.13
CA ASN A 215 -9.27 8.49 -43.16
C ASN A 215 -7.92 9.22 -43.15
N SER A 216 -7.94 10.54 -43.03
CA SER A 216 -6.73 11.36 -42.93
C SER A 216 -5.92 11.00 -41.68
N THR A 217 -6.59 10.92 -40.53
CA THR A 217 -5.96 10.56 -39.24
C THR A 217 -5.33 9.16 -39.27
N MET A 218 -6.01 8.15 -39.82
CA MET A 218 -5.45 6.79 -39.97
C MET A 218 -4.21 6.79 -40.88
N LYS A 219 -4.28 7.47 -42.03
CA LYS A 219 -3.14 7.58 -42.96
C LYS A 219 -1.96 8.30 -42.32
N PHE A 220 -2.22 9.35 -41.56
CA PHE A 220 -1.21 10.09 -40.81
C PHE A 220 -0.54 9.22 -39.75
N ASN A 221 -1.32 8.54 -38.90
CA ASN A 221 -0.77 7.67 -37.85
C ASN A 221 0.04 6.49 -38.41
N ARG A 222 -0.39 5.90 -39.54
CA ARG A 222 0.39 4.86 -40.22
C ARG A 222 1.72 5.38 -40.76
N LEU A 223 1.74 6.60 -41.30
CA LEU A 223 2.99 7.23 -41.73
C LEU A 223 3.90 7.52 -40.54
N LEU A 224 3.35 8.08 -39.45
CA LEU A 224 4.10 8.30 -38.20
C LEU A 224 4.70 7.00 -37.66
N ARG A 225 3.97 5.89 -37.71
CA ARG A 225 4.47 4.56 -37.32
C ARG A 225 5.73 4.18 -38.11
N VAL A 226 5.78 4.47 -39.40
CA VAL A 226 6.94 4.20 -40.27
C VAL A 226 8.09 5.16 -39.98
N VAL A 227 7.79 6.46 -39.92
CA VAL A 227 8.79 7.53 -39.70
C VAL A 227 9.50 7.37 -38.35
N LEU A 228 8.78 6.95 -37.31
CA LEU A 228 9.34 6.74 -35.98
C LEU A 228 10.02 5.37 -35.80
N GLY A 229 10.01 4.51 -36.83
CA GLY A 229 10.64 3.19 -36.82
C GLY A 229 10.20 2.33 -35.63
N VAL A 230 11.16 1.79 -34.89
CA VAL A 230 10.93 0.90 -33.73
C VAL A 230 9.99 1.51 -32.67
N GLU A 231 10.06 2.82 -32.46
CA GLU A 231 9.22 3.51 -31.48
C GLU A 231 7.78 3.68 -31.97
N GLY A 232 7.62 3.97 -33.26
CA GLY A 232 6.33 3.97 -33.93
C GLY A 232 5.67 2.59 -33.84
N GLU A 233 6.42 1.53 -34.12
CA GLU A 233 5.92 0.16 -33.99
C GLU A 233 5.52 -0.23 -32.57
N LYS A 234 6.20 0.33 -31.55
CA LYS A 234 5.90 0.08 -30.14
C LYS A 234 4.62 0.76 -29.68
N ASN A 235 4.30 1.93 -30.21
CA ASN A 235 3.23 2.80 -29.71
C ASN A 235 2.01 2.87 -30.62
N ILE A 236 2.14 2.55 -31.91
CA ILE A 236 1.08 2.64 -32.92
C ILE A 236 0.89 1.26 -33.57
N SER A 237 -0.35 0.80 -33.69
CA SER A 237 -0.73 -0.45 -34.34
C SER A 237 -0.73 -0.32 -35.87
N ARG A 238 -0.87 -1.44 -36.58
CA ARG A 238 -0.77 -1.48 -38.06
C ARG A 238 -1.90 -0.71 -38.76
N ASP A 239 -3.05 -0.63 -38.12
CA ASP A 239 -4.22 0.11 -38.56
C ASP A 239 -4.12 1.63 -38.30
N GLY A 240 -3.23 2.08 -37.41
CA GLY A 240 -3.02 3.49 -37.08
C GLY A 240 -3.49 3.89 -35.68
N ASP A 241 -3.97 2.95 -34.87
CA ASP A 241 -4.42 3.23 -33.49
C ASP A 241 -3.25 3.28 -32.50
N ARG A 242 -3.44 3.96 -31.37
CA ARG A 242 -2.47 3.96 -30.26
C ARG A 242 -2.58 2.67 -29.47
N LYS A 243 -1.47 1.93 -29.33
CA LYS A 243 -1.40 0.72 -28.51
C LYS A 243 -1.64 1.05 -27.04
N LYS A 244 -2.46 0.25 -26.36
CA LYS A 244 -2.79 0.47 -24.95
C LYS A 244 -1.61 0.04 -24.08
N TRP A 245 -1.42 0.69 -22.92
CA TRP A 245 -0.34 0.31 -21.97
C TRP A 245 -0.36 -1.19 -21.62
N ASN A 246 -1.56 -1.77 -21.45
CA ASN A 246 -1.68 -3.20 -21.15
C ASN A 246 -1.13 -4.07 -22.30
N GLU A 247 -1.34 -3.68 -23.56
CA GLU A 247 -0.78 -4.40 -24.71
C GLU A 247 0.74 -4.27 -24.72
N ILE A 248 1.27 -3.05 -24.54
CA ILE A 248 2.72 -2.80 -24.49
C ILE A 248 3.38 -3.61 -23.37
N ALA A 249 2.81 -3.57 -22.16
CA ALA A 249 3.31 -4.31 -21.00
C ALA A 249 3.17 -5.82 -21.20
N THR A 250 2.07 -6.29 -21.78
CA THR A 250 1.84 -7.69 -22.12
C THR A 250 2.89 -8.19 -23.12
N THR A 251 3.12 -7.46 -24.21
CA THR A 251 4.15 -7.78 -25.20
C THR A 251 5.53 -7.81 -24.55
N PHE A 252 5.85 -6.86 -23.66
CA PHE A 252 7.11 -6.87 -22.92
C PHE A 252 7.25 -8.13 -22.05
N LEU A 253 6.23 -8.49 -21.27
CA LEU A 253 6.27 -9.66 -20.38
C LEU A 253 6.44 -11.00 -21.12
N GLN A 254 6.01 -11.05 -22.38
CA GLN A 254 6.20 -12.20 -23.27
C GLN A 254 7.63 -12.30 -23.84
N THR A 255 8.43 -11.23 -23.78
CA THR A 255 9.84 -11.28 -24.22
C THR A 255 10.72 -12.11 -23.27
N LYS A 256 11.91 -12.52 -23.73
CA LYS A 256 12.93 -13.18 -22.89
C LYS A 256 13.29 -12.32 -21.67
N THR A 257 13.44 -11.01 -21.86
CA THR A 257 13.75 -10.05 -20.78
C THR A 257 12.57 -9.93 -19.81
N GLY A 258 11.34 -9.79 -20.30
CA GLY A 258 10.15 -9.73 -19.44
C GLY A 258 9.93 -11.02 -18.63
N ARG A 259 10.25 -12.19 -19.20
CA ARG A 259 10.26 -13.45 -18.45
C ARG A 259 11.32 -13.44 -17.34
N ARG A 260 12.54 -12.97 -17.60
CA ARG A 260 13.58 -12.82 -16.58
C ARG A 260 13.15 -11.87 -15.46
N VAL A 261 12.52 -10.74 -15.79
CA VAL A 261 12.00 -9.79 -14.80
C VAL A 261 10.93 -10.42 -13.92
N ARG A 262 9.99 -11.19 -14.49
CA ARG A 262 8.97 -11.91 -13.70
C ARG A 262 9.61 -12.91 -12.72
N ILE A 263 10.55 -13.72 -13.21
CA ILE A 263 11.26 -14.70 -12.37
C ILE A 263 12.08 -14.00 -11.29
N ALA A 264 12.76 -12.91 -11.63
CA ALA A 264 13.54 -12.12 -10.67
C ALA A 264 12.65 -11.50 -9.59
N LEU A 265 11.48 -10.95 -9.95
CA LEU A 265 10.52 -10.40 -8.98
C LEU A 265 10.02 -11.48 -8.01
N LEU A 266 9.62 -12.64 -8.54
CA LEU A 266 9.17 -13.76 -7.72
C LEU A 266 10.29 -14.27 -6.81
N GLY A 267 11.49 -14.49 -7.36
CA GLY A 267 12.66 -14.91 -6.59
C GLY A 267 13.04 -13.89 -5.50
N LEU A 268 13.01 -12.59 -5.81
CA LEU A 268 13.27 -11.54 -4.84
C LEU A 268 12.24 -11.56 -3.70
N THR A 269 10.97 -11.81 -4.01
CA THR A 269 9.89 -11.91 -3.00
C THR A 269 10.17 -13.04 -2.01
N VAL A 270 10.68 -14.17 -2.49
CA VAL A 270 11.04 -15.33 -1.66
C VAL A 270 12.20 -15.01 -0.73
N ILE A 271 13.27 -14.40 -1.24
CA ILE A 271 14.54 -14.26 -0.49
C ILE A 271 14.63 -13.00 0.39
N THR A 272 13.90 -11.93 0.06
CA THR A 272 14.13 -10.61 0.69
C THR A 272 13.84 -10.63 2.19
N TYR A 273 12.65 -11.11 2.58
CA TYR A 273 12.26 -11.14 3.99
C TYR A 273 13.14 -12.09 4.83
N PRO A 274 13.43 -13.34 4.41
CA PRO A 274 14.31 -14.25 5.15
C PRO A 274 15.71 -13.67 5.35
N VAL A 275 16.32 -13.12 4.30
CA VAL A 275 17.66 -12.53 4.39
C VAL A 275 17.66 -11.35 5.35
N ALA A 276 16.71 -10.41 5.21
CA ALA A 276 16.61 -9.28 6.12
C ALA A 276 16.34 -9.71 7.58
N SER A 277 15.44 -10.67 7.78
CA SER A 277 15.07 -11.18 9.10
C SER A 277 16.23 -11.89 9.79
N VAL A 278 16.93 -12.79 9.09
CA VAL A 278 18.08 -13.52 9.65
C VAL A 278 19.25 -12.58 9.92
N LEU A 279 19.52 -11.61 9.04
CA LEU A 279 20.59 -10.63 9.25
C LEU A 279 20.30 -9.73 10.46
N THR A 280 19.06 -9.22 10.57
CA THR A 280 18.68 -8.32 11.66
C THR A 280 18.54 -9.01 13.01
N ASN A 281 18.09 -10.26 13.06
CA ASN A 281 17.96 -11.03 14.30
C ASN A 281 19.20 -11.89 14.62
N GLY A 282 20.19 -11.93 13.73
CA GLY A 282 21.45 -12.65 13.92
C GLY A 282 22.65 -11.69 13.94
N PRO A 283 23.48 -11.61 12.89
CA PRO A 283 24.73 -10.84 12.89
C PRO A 283 24.61 -9.35 13.27
N PHE A 284 23.46 -8.74 13.03
CA PHE A 284 23.22 -7.33 13.35
C PHE A 284 22.30 -7.13 14.56
N VAL A 285 22.07 -8.17 15.38
CA VAL A 285 21.14 -8.09 16.52
C VAL A 285 21.59 -7.04 17.54
N ASP A 286 22.90 -6.89 17.79
CA ASP A 286 23.47 -5.88 18.68
C ASP A 286 23.06 -4.45 18.31
N TYR A 287 22.97 -4.17 17.01
CA TYR A 287 22.58 -2.85 16.49
C TYR A 287 21.07 -2.75 16.29
N SER A 288 20.43 -3.81 15.78
CA SER A 288 19.02 -3.80 15.39
C SER A 288 18.09 -3.86 16.60
N PHE A 289 18.49 -4.51 17.69
CA PHE A 289 17.63 -4.72 18.85
C PHE A 289 17.41 -3.42 19.64
N PRO A 290 18.47 -2.66 20.03
CA PRO A 290 18.26 -1.38 20.72
C PRO A 290 17.55 -0.36 19.85
N TRP A 291 17.82 -0.38 18.53
CA TRP A 291 17.13 0.48 17.56
C TRP A 291 15.63 0.17 17.45
N ARG A 292 15.24 -1.12 17.49
CA ARG A 292 13.83 -1.54 17.38
C ARG A 292 13.02 -1.32 18.65
N TYR A 293 13.59 -1.59 19.82
CA TYR A 293 12.81 -1.75 21.05
C TYR A 293 13.05 -0.68 22.13
N SER A 294 13.96 0.27 21.92
CA SER A 294 14.23 1.37 22.86
C SER A 294 14.49 0.84 24.28
N VAL A 295 15.68 0.27 24.48
CA VAL A 295 16.07 -0.43 25.72
C VAL A 295 17.21 0.28 26.45
N ASP A 296 17.40 -0.06 27.73
CA ASP A 296 18.52 0.32 28.59
C ASP A 296 19.20 -0.92 29.20
N GLN A 297 20.35 -0.71 29.84
CA GLN A 297 21.04 -1.75 30.61
C GLN A 297 20.18 -2.24 31.78
N LEU A 298 20.29 -3.54 32.04
CA LEU A 298 19.58 -4.19 33.13
C LEU A 298 20.12 -3.70 34.50
N PRO A 299 19.26 -3.31 35.45
CA PRO A 299 19.67 -2.96 36.81
C PRO A 299 20.38 -4.12 37.53
N GLU A 300 21.37 -3.80 38.38
CA GLU A 300 22.22 -4.79 39.07
C GLU A 300 21.43 -5.88 39.81
N ARG A 301 20.35 -5.52 40.53
CA ARG A 301 19.46 -6.50 41.20
C ARG A 301 18.93 -7.55 40.22
N LEU A 302 18.47 -7.11 39.06
CA LEU A 302 17.85 -7.97 38.07
C LEU A 302 18.91 -8.77 37.31
N GLN A 303 20.11 -8.20 37.15
CA GLN A 303 21.25 -8.91 36.57
C GLN A 303 21.65 -10.11 37.41
N VAL A 304 21.70 -9.99 38.74
CA VAL A 304 21.98 -11.12 39.63
C VAL A 304 20.96 -12.25 39.46
N ILE A 305 19.67 -11.92 39.34
CA ILE A 305 18.61 -12.93 39.13
C ILE A 305 18.76 -13.57 37.73
N ALA A 306 19.00 -12.76 36.70
CA ALA A 306 19.19 -13.23 35.34
C ALA A 306 20.38 -14.18 35.21
N ASP A 307 21.51 -13.86 35.86
CA ASP A 307 22.72 -14.68 35.84
C ASP A 307 22.51 -16.02 36.58
N GLN A 308 21.74 -16.02 37.68
CA GLN A 308 21.37 -17.24 38.40
C GLN A 308 20.49 -18.17 37.55
N GLU A 309 19.46 -17.63 36.90
CA GLU A 309 18.58 -18.45 36.06
C GLU A 309 19.23 -18.87 34.75
N TYR A 310 20.15 -18.06 34.22
CA TYR A 310 21.01 -18.46 33.12
C TYR A 310 21.92 -19.64 33.51
N ALA A 311 22.55 -19.60 34.69
CA ALA A 311 23.36 -20.72 35.18
C ALA A 311 22.51 -22.00 35.37
N ARG A 312 21.31 -21.87 35.93
CA ARG A 312 20.34 -22.98 36.06
C ARG A 312 19.98 -23.56 34.69
N PHE A 313 19.71 -22.70 33.70
CA PHE A 313 19.41 -23.13 32.34
C PHE A 313 20.58 -23.90 31.72
N LEU A 314 21.81 -23.40 31.85
CA LEU A 314 23.01 -24.09 31.36
C LEU A 314 23.19 -25.47 32.00
N GLU A 315 22.95 -25.58 33.31
CA GLU A 315 23.02 -26.86 34.03
C GLU A 315 21.95 -27.84 33.54
N ALA A 316 20.69 -27.38 33.44
CA ALA A 316 19.57 -28.20 33.00
C ALA A 316 19.73 -28.72 31.56
N GLU A 317 20.21 -27.87 30.65
CA GLU A 317 20.43 -28.22 29.24
C GLU A 317 21.84 -28.78 28.96
N THR A 318 22.67 -28.98 29.98
CA THR A 318 24.06 -29.46 29.86
C THR A 318 24.91 -28.64 28.89
N ARG A 319 24.74 -27.30 28.91
CA ARG A 319 25.41 -26.36 28.01
C ARG A 319 26.57 -25.63 28.66
N VAL A 320 27.44 -25.11 27.80
CA VAL A 320 28.54 -24.23 28.20
C VAL A 320 28.26 -22.80 27.75
N PRO A 321 28.72 -21.76 28.48
CA PRO A 321 28.37 -20.37 28.19
C PRO A 321 28.67 -19.90 26.76
N LYS A 322 29.73 -20.43 26.15
CA LYS A 322 30.10 -20.13 24.76
C LYS A 322 29.07 -20.57 23.72
N ASP A 323 28.20 -21.52 24.06
CA ASP A 323 27.23 -22.13 23.16
C ASP A 323 25.82 -21.52 23.32
N ALA A 324 25.59 -20.71 24.35
CA ALA A 324 24.30 -20.06 24.62
C ALA A 324 24.53 -18.61 25.08
N VAL A 325 24.79 -17.70 24.14
CA VAL A 325 25.05 -16.28 24.46
C VAL A 325 23.73 -15.54 24.67
N VAL A 326 23.60 -14.82 25.78
CA VAL A 326 22.41 -13.99 26.09
C VAL A 326 22.82 -12.60 26.55
N THR A 327 22.12 -11.59 26.05
CA THR A 327 22.26 -10.19 26.48
C THR A 327 20.92 -9.68 27.00
N HIS A 328 20.89 -9.33 28.28
CA HIS A 328 19.70 -8.82 28.94
C HIS A 328 19.64 -7.29 28.93
N HIS A 329 18.43 -6.77 28.72
CA HIS A 329 18.09 -5.36 28.67
C HIS A 329 16.80 -5.11 29.46
N ILE A 330 16.51 -3.85 29.76
CA ILE A 330 15.22 -3.42 30.28
C ILE A 330 14.55 -2.46 29.29
N GLY A 331 13.24 -2.61 29.08
CA GLY A 331 12.46 -1.68 28.27
C GLY A 331 12.40 -0.28 28.88
N LYS A 332 12.39 0.76 28.04
CA LYS A 332 12.25 2.16 28.50
C LYS A 332 10.81 2.60 28.76
N SER A 333 9.86 1.93 28.11
CA SER A 333 8.46 2.34 28.12
C SER A 333 7.66 1.59 29.17
N ILE A 334 6.91 2.33 29.99
CA ILE A 334 5.92 1.78 30.93
C ILE A 334 4.83 0.98 30.17
N GLY A 335 4.59 1.31 28.90
CA GLY A 335 3.60 0.66 28.05
C GLY A 335 4.00 -0.71 27.49
N GLN A 336 5.20 -1.20 27.80
CA GLN A 336 5.63 -2.56 27.48
C GLN A 336 5.34 -3.45 28.69
N TYR A 337 4.52 -4.48 28.46
CA TYR A 337 4.01 -5.37 29.52
C TYR A 337 4.48 -6.83 29.38
N GLU A 338 4.97 -7.20 28.20
CA GLU A 338 5.52 -8.53 27.92
C GLU A 338 6.99 -8.39 27.49
N THR A 339 7.75 -9.45 27.64
CA THR A 339 9.16 -9.47 27.26
C THR A 339 9.33 -9.40 25.74
N LEU A 340 10.43 -8.81 25.29
CA LEU A 340 10.77 -8.67 23.88
C LEU A 340 12.08 -9.39 23.62
N ALA A 341 12.11 -10.21 22.57
CA ALA A 341 13.27 -11.00 22.22
C ALA A 341 13.63 -10.89 20.74
N ALA A 342 14.92 -10.95 20.44
CA ALA A 342 15.43 -11.20 19.10
C ALA A 342 16.68 -12.08 19.16
N GLY A 343 16.81 -12.98 18.18
CA GLY A 343 17.88 -13.96 18.18
C GLY A 343 17.46 -15.29 18.78
N SER A 344 18.44 -16.13 19.05
CA SER A 344 18.27 -17.50 19.53
C SER A 344 19.54 -17.95 20.24
N LEU A 345 19.40 -18.78 21.27
CA LEU A 345 20.53 -19.39 21.95
C LEU A 345 21.22 -20.46 21.07
N GLY A 346 20.53 -20.98 20.05
CA GLY A 346 21.07 -21.93 19.08
C GLY A 346 22.01 -21.33 18.03
N VAL A 347 22.33 -20.03 18.10
CA VAL A 347 23.29 -19.36 17.21
C VAL A 347 24.31 -18.56 17.98
N ARG A 348 25.52 -18.41 17.40
CA ARG A 348 26.64 -17.70 18.05
C ARG A 348 26.39 -16.22 18.31
N THR A 349 25.48 -15.60 17.56
CA THR A 349 25.09 -14.20 17.77
C THR A 349 24.23 -14.02 19.01
N GLY A 350 23.72 -15.12 19.57
CA GLY A 350 22.99 -15.14 20.83
C GLY A 350 21.57 -14.60 20.76
N LEU A 351 21.02 -14.45 21.97
CA LEU A 351 19.68 -13.94 22.26
C LEU A 351 19.78 -12.56 22.92
N HIS A 352 19.02 -11.59 22.41
CA HIS A 352 18.80 -10.32 23.09
C HIS A 352 17.41 -10.34 23.70
N LEU A 353 17.36 -10.14 25.03
CA LEU A 353 16.13 -10.17 25.81
C LEU A 353 15.91 -8.81 26.47
N ALA A 354 14.73 -8.23 26.31
CA ALA A 354 14.31 -7.04 27.05
C ALA A 354 13.11 -7.36 27.92
N ILE A 355 13.27 -7.23 29.23
CA ILE A 355 12.17 -7.37 30.17
C ILE A 355 11.39 -6.04 30.30
N PRO A 356 10.08 -6.09 30.64
CA PRO A 356 9.24 -4.91 30.79
C PRO A 356 9.79 -3.88 31.77
N PHE A 357 9.57 -2.59 31.51
CA PHE A 357 10.05 -1.49 32.36
C PHE A 357 9.66 -1.64 33.83
N HIS A 358 8.43 -2.09 34.08
CA HIS A 358 7.82 -2.08 35.41
C HIS A 358 8.49 -3.06 36.40
N VAL A 359 9.19 -4.08 35.91
CA VAL A 359 9.89 -5.07 36.75
C VAL A 359 11.03 -4.48 37.59
N ARG A 360 11.41 -3.23 37.33
CA ARG A 360 12.44 -2.50 38.10
C ARG A 360 12.04 -2.22 39.55
N PHE A 361 10.75 -2.13 39.84
CA PHE A 361 10.26 -1.69 41.14
C PHE A 361 10.36 -2.83 42.17
N LYS A 362 10.95 -2.54 43.33
CA LYS A 362 11.07 -3.52 44.43
C LYS A 362 9.80 -3.61 45.25
N ASN A 363 9.12 -2.48 45.45
CA ASN A 363 7.92 -2.37 46.25
C ASN A 363 6.96 -1.32 45.68
N VAL A 364 5.74 -1.29 46.24
CA VAL A 364 4.64 -0.45 45.73
C VAL A 364 4.94 1.02 46.00
N GLU A 365 5.59 1.33 47.11
CA GLU A 365 5.99 2.67 47.50
C GLU A 365 6.98 3.27 46.49
N GLU A 366 7.99 2.51 46.08
CA GLU A 366 8.97 2.90 45.05
C GLU A 366 8.28 3.17 43.71
N ALA A 367 7.35 2.30 43.30
CA ALA A 367 6.57 2.49 42.08
C ALA A 367 5.74 3.80 42.13
N LEU A 368 5.01 4.01 43.23
CA LEU A 368 4.20 5.22 43.43
C LEU A 368 5.04 6.49 43.50
N GLU A 369 6.18 6.45 44.19
CA GLU A 369 7.12 7.57 44.26
C GLU A 369 7.65 7.92 42.86
N TYR A 370 8.03 6.90 42.09
CA TYR A 370 8.48 7.09 40.71
C TYR A 370 7.40 7.77 39.86
N PHE A 371 6.17 7.26 39.90
CA PHE A 371 5.06 7.81 39.10
C PHE A 371 4.72 9.25 39.50
N ARG A 372 4.80 9.59 40.79
CA ARG A 372 4.62 10.97 41.29
C ARG A 372 5.76 11.89 40.84
N LYS A 373 7.01 11.47 41.05
CA LYS A 373 8.20 12.29 40.73
C LYS A 373 8.34 12.58 39.25
N LYS A 374 7.90 11.66 38.39
CA LYS A 374 7.92 11.81 36.93
C LYS A 374 6.62 12.39 36.36
N ASP A 375 5.64 12.73 37.20
CA ASP A 375 4.32 13.24 36.81
C ASP A 375 3.67 12.39 35.70
N VAL A 376 3.67 11.06 35.88
CA VAL A 376 3.14 10.12 34.88
C VAL A 376 1.62 10.17 34.90
N ARG A 377 1.00 11.08 34.16
CA ARG A 377 -0.47 11.21 34.14
C ARG A 377 -1.18 10.20 33.24
N HIS A 378 -0.43 9.56 32.35
CA HIS A 378 -0.97 8.58 31.42
C HIS A 378 0.00 7.44 31.17
N ILE A 379 -0.55 6.27 30.88
CA ILE A 379 0.19 5.11 30.42
C ILE A 379 -0.28 4.76 29.02
N GLU A 380 0.65 4.54 28.10
CA GLU A 380 0.32 4.03 26.79
C GLU A 380 0.11 2.52 26.85
N ALA A 381 -1.10 2.05 26.60
CA ALA A 381 -1.42 0.63 26.54
C ALA A 381 -2.08 0.32 25.21
N LEU A 382 -1.47 -0.55 24.40
CA LEU A 382 -1.99 -0.96 23.09
C LEU A 382 -2.33 0.24 22.18
N GLY A 383 -1.53 1.31 22.20
CA GLY A 383 -1.75 2.54 21.42
C GLY A 383 -2.85 3.47 21.95
N VAL A 384 -3.35 3.25 23.17
CA VAL A 384 -4.31 4.11 23.87
C VAL A 384 -3.61 4.78 25.05
N LYS A 385 -3.76 6.09 25.22
CA LYS A 385 -3.28 6.82 26.39
C LYS A 385 -4.30 6.70 27.52
N VAL A 386 -4.04 5.83 28.48
CA VAL A 386 -4.90 5.60 29.65
C VAL A 386 -4.57 6.62 30.73
N PRO A 387 -5.51 7.50 31.15
CA PRO A 387 -5.26 8.48 32.19
C PRO A 387 -5.26 7.82 33.57
N VAL A 388 -4.15 7.87 34.31
CA VAL A 388 -4.02 7.21 35.61
C VAL A 388 -3.87 8.25 36.72
N LYS A 389 -4.69 8.11 37.76
CA LYS A 389 -4.59 8.90 39.01
C LYS A 389 -4.01 8.02 40.12
N TRP A 390 -2.72 8.16 40.40
CA TRP A 390 -1.99 7.27 41.32
C TRP A 390 -2.45 7.30 42.78
N ASP A 391 -3.09 8.39 43.21
CA ASP A 391 -3.57 8.51 44.60
C ASP A 391 -4.91 7.80 44.85
N THR A 392 -5.57 7.32 43.79
CA THR A 392 -6.83 6.55 43.86
C THR A 392 -6.59 5.09 44.22
N THR A 393 -7.64 4.37 44.64
CA THR A 393 -7.58 2.93 44.91
C THR A 393 -7.14 2.17 43.66
N GLU A 394 -7.68 2.51 42.49
CA GLU A 394 -7.35 1.91 41.20
C GLU A 394 -5.88 2.17 40.82
N GLY A 395 -5.39 3.39 41.09
CA GLY A 395 -3.99 3.77 40.87
C GLY A 395 -3.01 2.99 41.75
N LYS A 396 -3.34 2.82 43.04
CA LYS A 396 -2.53 2.01 43.98
C LYS A 396 -2.58 0.52 43.63
N GLU A 397 -3.74 0.01 43.23
CA GLU A 397 -3.87 -1.37 42.77
C GLU A 397 -3.09 -1.64 41.48
N LEU A 398 -3.08 -0.68 40.54
CA LEU A 398 -2.29 -0.78 39.32
C LEU A 398 -0.79 -0.73 39.63
N ALA A 399 -0.35 0.16 40.53
CA ALA A 399 1.04 0.21 41.00
C ALA A 399 1.45 -1.11 41.69
N SER A 400 0.57 -1.69 42.51
CA SER A 400 0.79 -3.01 43.12
C SER A 400 0.92 -4.12 42.08
N ALA A 401 0.16 -4.07 41.00
CA ALA A 401 0.26 -5.04 39.92
C ALA A 401 1.56 -4.87 39.10
N PHE A 402 2.25 -3.74 39.17
CA PHE A 402 3.54 -3.51 38.51
C PHE A 402 4.75 -4.04 39.28
N VAL A 403 4.60 -4.35 40.57
CA VAL A 403 5.67 -4.92 41.39
C VAL A 403 5.60 -6.43 41.27
N LEU A 404 6.74 -7.10 41.13
CA LEU A 404 6.83 -8.56 41.05
C LEU A 404 7.71 -9.11 42.18
N SER A 405 7.38 -10.30 42.67
CA SER A 405 8.28 -11.07 43.53
C SER A 405 9.53 -11.52 42.77
N ASP A 406 10.58 -11.87 43.51
CA ASP A 406 11.79 -12.43 42.92
C ASP A 406 11.50 -13.79 42.25
N ASP A 407 10.54 -14.57 42.76
CA ASP A 407 10.12 -15.83 42.14
C ASP A 407 9.46 -15.62 40.76
N ALA A 408 8.62 -14.58 40.64
CA ALA A 408 8.05 -14.20 39.35
C ALA A 408 9.13 -13.73 38.35
N LEU A 409 10.15 -13.00 38.82
CA LEU A 409 11.28 -12.60 38.00
C LEU A 409 12.11 -13.80 37.54
N ARG A 410 12.38 -14.76 38.43
CA ARG A 410 13.09 -16.01 38.08
C ARG A 410 12.36 -16.78 36.99
N PHE A 411 11.04 -16.95 37.15
CA PHE A 411 10.20 -17.60 36.14
C PHE A 411 10.31 -16.91 34.78
N VAL A 412 10.20 -15.57 34.72
CA VAL A 412 10.25 -14.82 33.46
C VAL A 412 11.59 -15.00 32.74
N PHE A 413 12.72 -14.89 33.46
CA PHE A 413 14.04 -15.09 32.85
C PHE A 413 14.20 -16.52 32.32
N LEU A 414 13.85 -17.53 33.11
CA LEU A 414 14.03 -18.92 32.73
C LEU A 414 13.11 -19.32 31.55
N ARG A 415 11.85 -18.90 31.59
CA ARG A 415 10.87 -19.10 30.50
C ARG A 415 11.40 -18.55 29.19
N ASP A 416 11.94 -17.34 29.19
CA ASP A 416 12.38 -16.70 27.96
C ASP A 416 13.63 -17.37 27.34
N LEU A 417 14.49 -17.96 28.17
CA LEU A 417 15.59 -18.80 27.69
C LEU A 417 15.06 -20.04 26.97
N PHE A 418 14.10 -20.75 27.58
CA PHE A 418 13.47 -21.93 26.94
C PHE A 418 12.67 -21.57 25.68
N ALA A 419 11.98 -20.43 25.66
CA ALA A 419 11.22 -19.97 24.49
C ALA A 419 12.13 -19.65 23.28
N HIS A 420 13.40 -19.33 23.52
CA HIS A 420 14.36 -18.92 22.49
C HIS A 420 15.55 -19.87 22.34
N ASP A 421 15.43 -21.06 22.89
CA ASP A 421 16.51 -22.02 22.93
C ASP A 421 16.91 -22.53 21.54
N GLY A 422 15.92 -23.00 20.78
CA GLY A 422 16.13 -23.62 19.47
C GLY A 422 16.38 -22.63 18.32
N TYR A 423 17.03 -23.11 17.27
CA TYR A 423 17.27 -22.37 16.02
C TYR A 423 15.96 -21.89 15.35
N SER A 424 14.86 -22.61 15.59
CA SER A 424 13.52 -22.26 15.14
C SER A 424 13.09 -20.87 15.61
N ALA A 425 13.49 -20.42 16.80
CA ALA A 425 13.20 -19.08 17.32
C ALA A 425 13.74 -17.95 16.42
N LEU A 426 14.83 -18.21 15.69
CA LEU A 426 15.41 -17.28 14.72
C LEU A 426 14.83 -17.46 13.31
N ALA A 427 14.77 -18.71 12.84
CA ALA A 427 14.61 -19.01 11.42
C ALA A 427 13.20 -19.36 11.00
N GLU A 428 12.30 -19.76 11.91
CA GLU A 428 11.03 -20.37 11.53
C GLU A 428 10.15 -19.46 10.71
N ARG A 429 9.96 -18.21 11.14
CA ARG A 429 9.16 -17.23 10.38
C ARG A 429 9.76 -16.93 9.01
N SER A 430 11.09 -17.01 8.88
CA SER A 430 11.81 -16.84 7.62
C SER A 430 11.64 -18.07 6.71
N ILE A 431 11.70 -19.27 7.26
CA ILE A 431 11.47 -20.53 6.55
C ILE A 431 10.01 -20.60 6.08
N SER A 432 9.05 -20.33 6.96
CA SER A 432 7.62 -20.30 6.64
C SER A 432 7.32 -19.29 5.53
N TRP A 433 7.86 -18.07 5.61
CA TRP A 433 7.72 -17.09 4.53
C TRP A 433 8.26 -17.63 3.20
N SER A 434 9.47 -18.21 3.21
CA SER A 434 10.10 -18.76 2.01
C SER A 434 9.24 -19.85 1.38
N THR A 435 8.69 -20.74 2.20
CA THR A 435 7.81 -21.83 1.78
C THR A 435 6.53 -21.29 1.14
N TRP A 436 5.79 -20.43 1.84
CA TRP A 436 4.53 -19.88 1.34
C TRP A 436 4.73 -19.03 0.09
N THR A 437 5.77 -18.20 0.06
CA THR A 437 6.09 -17.37 -1.11
C THR A 437 6.59 -18.17 -2.30
N THR A 438 7.27 -19.30 -2.09
CA THR A 438 7.68 -20.20 -3.17
C THR A 438 6.47 -20.85 -3.83
N PHE A 439 5.56 -21.45 -3.05
CA PHE A 439 4.33 -22.04 -3.59
C PHE A 439 3.48 -21.00 -4.32
N THR A 440 3.24 -19.86 -3.69
CA THR A 440 2.41 -18.79 -4.26
C THR A 440 3.06 -18.16 -5.50
N SER A 441 4.40 -18.11 -5.58
CA SER A 441 5.13 -17.72 -6.79
C SER A 441 4.98 -18.73 -7.93
N ILE A 442 5.07 -20.03 -7.64
CA ILE A 442 4.84 -21.10 -8.63
C ILE A 442 3.41 -21.01 -9.16
N PHE A 443 2.41 -20.86 -8.29
CA PHE A 443 1.01 -20.69 -8.70
C PHE A 443 0.79 -19.42 -9.51
N THR A 444 1.39 -18.29 -9.10
CA THR A 444 1.34 -17.04 -9.86
C THR A 444 1.88 -17.24 -11.27
N TYR A 445 3.04 -17.89 -11.41
CA TYR A 445 3.66 -18.15 -12.72
C TYR A 445 2.83 -19.13 -13.56
N TRP A 446 2.35 -20.21 -12.96
CA TRP A 446 1.56 -21.23 -13.63
C TRP A 446 0.19 -20.70 -14.08
N LEU A 447 -0.63 -20.12 -13.18
CA LEU A 447 -1.95 -19.59 -13.53
C LEU A 447 -1.88 -18.45 -14.55
N HIS A 448 -0.85 -17.61 -14.45
CA HIS A 448 -0.63 -16.55 -15.42
C HIS A 448 -0.34 -17.11 -16.82
N ASN A 449 0.38 -18.24 -16.95
CA ASN A 449 0.70 -18.82 -18.26
C ASN A 449 -0.35 -19.82 -18.76
N SER A 450 -1.11 -20.47 -17.88
CA SER A 450 -2.01 -21.58 -18.22
C SER A 450 -3.49 -21.19 -18.34
N SER A 451 -3.94 -20.07 -17.74
CA SER A 451 -5.36 -19.72 -17.74
C SER A 451 -5.84 -19.18 -19.10
N LYS A 452 -6.90 -19.78 -19.66
CA LYS A 452 -7.51 -19.31 -20.93
C LYS A 452 -8.30 -18.01 -20.78
N MET A 453 -8.86 -17.74 -19.60
CA MET A 453 -9.73 -16.57 -19.36
C MET A 453 -8.97 -15.32 -18.89
N LEU A 454 -7.78 -15.48 -18.30
CA LEU A 454 -7.02 -14.38 -17.72
C LEU A 454 -5.52 -14.46 -18.05
N GLY A 455 -5.03 -15.47 -18.77
CA GLY A 455 -3.60 -15.71 -18.92
C GLY A 455 -2.89 -14.72 -19.85
N GLY A 456 -1.58 -14.62 -19.68
CA GLY A 456 -0.67 -13.98 -20.62
C GLY A 456 -0.66 -12.46 -20.63
N THR A 457 -1.51 -11.78 -19.85
CA THR A 457 -1.56 -10.30 -19.79
C THR A 457 -0.85 -9.72 -18.57
N ALA A 458 -0.35 -8.48 -18.69
CA ALA A 458 0.30 -7.79 -17.57
C ALA A 458 -0.62 -7.58 -16.37
N VAL A 459 -1.88 -7.20 -16.62
CA VAL A 459 -2.89 -7.04 -15.56
C VAL A 459 -3.12 -8.34 -14.81
N SER A 460 -3.13 -9.47 -15.52
CA SER A 460 -3.27 -10.79 -14.89
C SER A 460 -2.10 -11.14 -14.00
N PHE A 461 -0.86 -10.94 -14.48
CA PHE A 461 0.33 -11.19 -13.68
C PHE A 461 0.31 -10.37 -12.37
N VAL A 462 0.02 -9.07 -12.46
CA VAL A 462 -0.04 -8.17 -11.30
C VAL A 462 -1.15 -8.57 -10.33
N SER A 463 -2.35 -8.86 -10.85
CA SER A 463 -3.50 -9.26 -10.03
C SER A 463 -3.23 -10.57 -9.29
N LEU A 464 -2.71 -11.57 -9.99
CA LEU A 464 -2.35 -12.87 -9.41
C LEU A 464 -1.24 -12.71 -8.38
N TYR A 465 -0.19 -11.95 -8.70
CA TYR A 465 0.92 -11.72 -7.78
C TYR A 465 0.45 -11.07 -6.46
N ILE A 466 -0.34 -10.00 -6.53
CA ILE A 466 -0.86 -9.32 -5.33
C ILE A 466 -1.72 -10.27 -4.49
N PHE A 467 -2.63 -11.01 -5.14
CA PHE A 467 -3.49 -11.98 -4.46
C PHE A 467 -2.67 -13.05 -3.75
N PHE A 468 -1.75 -13.69 -4.46
CA PHE A 468 -0.96 -14.81 -3.96
C PHE A 468 0.05 -14.40 -2.89
N VAL A 469 0.67 -13.22 -3.00
CA VAL A 469 1.52 -12.68 -1.93
C VAL A 469 0.70 -12.35 -0.69
N SER A 470 -0.54 -11.87 -0.84
CA SER A 470 -1.43 -11.62 0.31
C SER A 470 -1.81 -12.92 1.02
N VAL A 471 -2.09 -13.99 0.26
CA VAL A 471 -2.31 -15.33 0.82
C VAL A 471 -1.05 -15.85 1.52
N ALA A 472 0.13 -15.68 0.92
CA ALA A 472 1.40 -16.08 1.53
C ALA A 472 1.64 -15.38 2.86
N TRP A 473 1.39 -14.06 2.91
CA TRP A 473 1.52 -13.27 4.13
C TRP A 473 0.54 -13.73 5.21
N PHE A 474 -0.73 -13.97 4.87
CA PHE A 474 -1.72 -14.48 5.81
C PHE A 474 -1.32 -15.84 6.37
N ALA A 475 -0.96 -16.78 5.50
CA ALA A 475 -0.56 -18.13 5.89
C ALA A 475 0.70 -18.13 6.77
N ASN A 476 1.72 -17.34 6.40
CA ASN A 476 2.92 -17.14 7.20
C ASN A 476 2.60 -16.57 8.59
N ARG A 477 1.67 -15.61 8.67
CA ARG A 477 1.25 -15.03 9.95
C ARG A 477 0.50 -16.03 10.84
N GLN A 478 -0.41 -16.82 10.28
CA GLN A 478 -1.11 -17.86 11.05
C GLN A 478 -0.14 -18.94 11.53
N TRP A 479 0.84 -19.31 10.71
CA TRP A 479 1.87 -20.27 11.07
C TRP A 479 2.75 -19.75 12.22
N ASP A 480 3.20 -18.48 12.13
CA ASP A 480 3.95 -17.81 13.19
C ASP A 480 3.17 -17.76 14.52
N TYR A 481 1.85 -17.54 14.45
CA TYR A 481 0.99 -17.53 15.64
C TYR A 481 0.88 -18.91 16.28
N LEU A 482 0.66 -19.95 15.48
CA LEU A 482 0.61 -21.33 15.98
C LEU A 482 1.95 -21.71 16.62
N TYR A 483 3.06 -21.37 15.96
CA TYR A 483 4.38 -21.68 16.48
C TYR A 483 4.63 -20.97 17.82
N ARG A 484 4.37 -19.66 17.88
CA ARG A 484 4.49 -18.88 19.13
C ARG A 484 3.62 -19.45 20.24
N TYR A 485 2.39 -19.86 19.94
CA TYR A 485 1.53 -20.54 20.90
C TYR A 485 2.17 -21.80 21.50
N VAL A 486 2.68 -22.70 20.64
CA VAL A 486 3.30 -23.95 21.09
C VAL A 486 4.58 -23.67 21.89
N THR A 487 5.42 -22.75 21.41
CA THR A 487 6.67 -22.38 22.08
C THR A 487 6.43 -21.73 23.44
N ASP A 488 5.49 -20.79 23.53
CA ASP A 488 5.18 -20.07 24.77
C ASP A 488 4.65 -21.03 25.84
N VAL A 489 3.71 -21.91 25.48
CA VAL A 489 3.14 -22.91 26.40
C VAL A 489 4.19 -23.92 26.84
N HIS A 490 5.04 -24.38 25.91
CA HIS A 490 6.14 -25.29 26.25
C HIS A 490 7.13 -24.63 27.21
N ALA A 491 7.58 -23.42 26.90
CA ALA A 491 8.53 -22.67 27.72
C ALA A 491 7.96 -22.37 29.12
N ASP A 492 6.69 -21.99 29.21
CA ASP A 492 5.99 -21.81 30.50
C ASP A 492 5.99 -23.10 31.31
N SER A 493 5.66 -24.22 30.67
CA SER A 493 5.59 -25.51 31.34
C SER A 493 6.94 -25.97 31.87
N VAL A 494 8.01 -25.83 31.08
CA VAL A 494 9.35 -26.25 31.48
C VAL A 494 9.90 -25.35 32.59
N ALA A 495 9.73 -24.03 32.45
CA ALA A 495 10.13 -23.09 33.49
C ALA A 495 9.39 -23.32 34.81
N ALA A 496 8.07 -23.53 34.76
CA ALA A 496 7.26 -23.80 35.95
C ALA A 496 7.65 -25.11 36.65
N ARG A 497 7.96 -26.17 35.90
CA ARG A 497 8.41 -27.46 36.45
C ARG A 497 9.82 -27.43 37.03
N SER A 498 10.59 -26.36 36.81
CA SER A 498 11.96 -26.25 37.32
C SER A 498 12.01 -26.13 38.85
N SER A 499 10.98 -25.59 39.49
CA SER A 499 10.76 -25.67 40.95
C SER A 499 9.38 -25.13 41.33
N PHE A 500 8.90 -25.45 42.54
CA PHE A 500 7.67 -24.88 43.08
C PHE A 500 7.62 -23.35 43.04
N ASN A 501 8.73 -22.69 43.40
CA ASN A 501 8.83 -21.22 43.35
C ASN A 501 8.64 -20.67 41.94
N HIS A 502 9.14 -21.36 40.91
CA HIS A 502 8.94 -20.92 39.52
C HIS A 502 7.48 -21.05 39.09
N CYS A 503 6.81 -22.12 39.53
CA CYS A 503 5.38 -22.30 39.26
C CYS A 503 4.54 -21.17 39.90
N GLU A 504 4.76 -20.88 41.18
CA GLU A 504 4.08 -19.77 41.89
C GLU A 504 4.43 -18.40 41.29
N GLY A 505 5.71 -18.19 40.93
CA GLY A 505 6.17 -16.99 40.23
C GLY A 505 5.48 -16.78 38.88
N GLY A 506 5.30 -17.84 38.09
CA GLY A 506 4.59 -17.78 36.81
C GLY A 506 3.11 -17.47 36.96
N LYS A 507 2.45 -18.02 37.99
CA LYS A 507 1.06 -17.68 38.34
C LYS A 507 0.94 -16.20 38.72
N GLU A 508 1.84 -15.70 39.55
CA GLU A 508 1.87 -14.28 39.94
C GLU A 508 2.05 -13.38 38.70
N TRP A 509 3.00 -13.71 37.83
CA TRP A 509 3.32 -12.94 36.62
C TRP A 509 2.09 -12.76 35.73
N TYR A 510 1.43 -13.85 35.31
CA TYR A 510 0.27 -13.76 34.42
C TYR A 510 -0.95 -13.16 35.12
N TRP A 511 -1.17 -13.47 36.40
CA TRP A 511 -2.25 -12.86 37.17
C TRP A 511 -2.11 -11.34 37.24
N LYS A 512 -0.90 -10.83 37.50
CA LYS A 512 -0.63 -9.39 37.55
C LYS A 512 -0.78 -8.74 36.19
N GLN A 513 -0.34 -9.37 35.10
CA GLN A 513 -0.61 -8.87 33.74
C GLN A 513 -2.12 -8.75 33.46
N LEU A 514 -2.91 -9.79 33.74
CA LEU A 514 -4.37 -9.76 33.60
C LEU A 514 -4.98 -8.63 34.44
N LYS A 515 -4.52 -8.47 35.69
CA LYS A 515 -4.99 -7.39 36.59
C LYS A 515 -4.66 -6.00 36.04
N GLN A 516 -3.45 -5.78 35.53
CA GLN A 516 -3.03 -4.50 34.94
C GLN A 516 -3.96 -4.12 33.78
N PHE A 517 -4.18 -5.03 32.82
CA PHE A 517 -5.04 -4.77 31.67
C PHE A 517 -6.51 -4.62 32.05
N ARG A 518 -7.00 -5.35 33.05
CA ARG A 518 -8.37 -5.18 33.57
C ARG A 518 -8.58 -3.77 34.13
N ILE A 519 -7.68 -3.32 35.02
CA ILE A 519 -7.77 -1.98 35.62
C ILE A 519 -7.69 -0.90 34.53
N MET A 520 -6.74 -1.01 33.60
CA MET A 520 -6.62 -0.05 32.50
C MET A 520 -7.86 -0.01 31.61
N ARG A 521 -8.49 -1.16 31.36
CA ARG A 521 -9.74 -1.26 30.60
C ARG A 521 -10.92 -0.62 31.32
N ASP A 522 -10.95 -0.70 32.64
CA ASP A 522 -12.01 -0.09 33.44
C ASP A 522 -11.82 1.44 33.52
N ILE A 523 -10.58 1.92 33.50
CA ILE A 523 -10.24 3.34 33.43
C ILE A 523 -10.55 3.94 32.04
N SER A 524 -10.20 3.24 30.95
CA SER A 524 -10.35 3.74 29.58
C SER A 524 -11.29 2.89 28.73
N TYR A 525 -12.39 3.51 28.30
CA TYR A 525 -13.41 2.85 27.48
C TYR A 525 -12.87 2.30 26.15
N ASP A 526 -11.89 2.98 25.55
CA ASP A 526 -11.30 2.61 24.25
C ASP A 526 -10.64 1.22 24.29
N LEU A 527 -10.14 0.81 25.46
CA LEU A 527 -9.52 -0.50 25.65
C LEU A 527 -10.53 -1.66 25.67
N LYS A 528 -11.83 -1.43 25.87
CA LYS A 528 -12.86 -2.50 25.86
C LYS A 528 -12.94 -3.25 24.52
N THR A 529 -12.55 -2.59 23.43
CA THR A 529 -12.48 -3.22 22.11
C THR A 529 -11.29 -4.18 22.00
N ARG A 530 -10.20 -3.91 22.71
CA ARG A 530 -8.90 -4.62 22.59
C ARG A 530 -8.62 -5.59 23.74
N VAL A 531 -9.24 -5.40 24.90
CA VAL A 531 -9.02 -6.18 26.12
C VAL A 531 -10.33 -6.81 26.58
N THR A 532 -10.29 -8.09 26.96
CA THR A 532 -11.45 -8.84 27.48
C THR A 532 -11.79 -8.44 28.92
N ALA A 533 -12.86 -9.01 29.50
CA ALA A 533 -13.21 -8.73 30.90
C ALA A 533 -12.27 -9.36 31.92
N SER A 534 -11.60 -10.44 31.54
CA SER A 534 -10.56 -11.06 32.36
C SER A 534 -9.23 -10.31 32.32
N GLY A 535 -9.07 -9.29 31.45
CA GLY A 535 -7.81 -8.58 31.26
C GLY A 535 -6.92 -9.17 30.16
N ASP A 536 -7.43 -10.11 29.38
CA ASP A 536 -6.68 -10.72 28.29
C ASP A 536 -6.69 -9.83 27.03
N ILE A 537 -5.61 -9.85 26.25
CA ILE A 537 -5.46 -9.02 25.05
C ILE A 537 -6.01 -9.76 23.84
N LYS A 538 -6.91 -9.14 23.07
CA LYS A 538 -7.46 -9.77 21.87
C LYS A 538 -6.45 -9.79 20.73
N GLY A 539 -6.24 -10.98 20.15
CA GLY A 539 -5.47 -11.16 18.92
C GLY A 539 -3.95 -11.30 19.11
N ILE A 540 -3.49 -11.48 20.34
CA ILE A 540 -2.11 -11.96 20.61
C ILE A 540 -2.00 -13.46 20.28
N PRO A 541 -0.80 -13.97 19.92
CA PRO A 541 -0.62 -15.38 19.58
C PRO A 541 -1.03 -16.34 20.70
N THR A 542 -0.64 -16.03 21.93
CA THR A 542 -0.85 -16.86 23.11
C THR A 542 -1.61 -16.06 24.16
N PRO A 543 -2.91 -16.30 24.36
CA PRO A 543 -3.73 -15.60 25.36
C PRO A 543 -3.11 -15.71 26.76
N ILE A 544 -3.06 -14.61 27.51
CA ILE A 544 -2.46 -14.55 28.85
C ILE A 544 -3.22 -15.49 29.80
N ILE A 545 -4.55 -15.55 29.64
CA ILE A 545 -5.39 -16.42 30.45
C ILE A 545 -5.10 -17.91 30.21
N VAL A 546 -4.80 -18.30 28.97
CA VAL A 546 -4.44 -19.69 28.63
C VAL A 546 -3.11 -20.06 29.30
N ARG A 547 -2.13 -19.16 29.24
CA ARG A 547 -0.83 -19.36 29.92
C ARG A 547 -1.02 -19.49 31.43
N PHE A 548 -1.86 -18.65 32.03
CA PHE A 548 -2.17 -18.71 33.46
C PHE A 548 -2.88 -20.01 33.88
N ASP A 549 -3.90 -20.42 33.14
CA ASP A 549 -4.67 -21.63 33.48
C ASP A 549 -3.82 -22.90 33.33
N HIS A 550 -2.96 -22.96 32.30
CA HIS A 550 -2.01 -24.07 32.13
C HIS A 550 -1.08 -24.24 33.36
N LEU A 551 -0.66 -23.15 34.00
CA LEU A 551 0.17 -23.22 35.21
C LEU A 551 -0.60 -23.68 36.46
N LYS A 552 -1.93 -23.50 36.51
CA LYS A 552 -2.74 -24.02 37.62
C LYS A 552 -2.90 -25.52 37.56
N ASP A 553 -3.11 -26.04 36.34
CA ASP A 553 -3.34 -27.46 36.13
C ASP A 553 -2.08 -28.28 36.48
N LEU A 554 -0.90 -27.77 36.14
CA LEU A 554 0.38 -28.37 36.57
C LEU A 554 0.49 -28.53 38.08
N ASN A 555 0.01 -27.57 38.85
CA ASN A 555 0.07 -27.65 40.31
C ASN A 555 -0.88 -28.70 40.89
N LYS A 556 -2.06 -28.89 40.27
CA LYS A 556 -2.97 -29.98 40.64
C LYS A 556 -2.36 -31.34 40.31
N GLU A 557 -1.77 -31.49 39.14
CA GLU A 557 -1.06 -32.72 38.76
C GLU A 557 0.08 -33.04 39.73
N ASP A 558 0.88 -32.04 40.11
CA ASP A 558 1.96 -32.19 41.10
C ASP A 558 1.43 -32.54 42.50
N ASP A 559 0.32 -31.95 42.93
CA ASP A 559 -0.31 -32.24 44.22
C ASP A 559 -0.95 -33.64 44.24
N ASP A 560 -1.56 -34.07 43.14
CA ASP A 560 -2.10 -35.43 42.97
C ASP A 560 -0.97 -36.47 42.93
N LEU A 561 0.14 -36.18 42.24
CA LEU A 561 1.34 -37.04 42.22
C LEU A 561 1.98 -37.15 43.61
N LYS A 562 2.02 -36.07 44.40
CA LYS A 562 2.49 -36.13 45.80
C LYS A 562 1.61 -37.02 46.67
N GLN A 563 0.29 -37.04 46.45
CA GLN A 563 -0.62 -37.93 47.19
C GLN A 563 -0.44 -39.40 46.82
N VAL A 564 -0.15 -39.70 45.55
CA VAL A 564 0.16 -41.06 45.10
C VAL A 564 1.51 -41.54 45.66
N VAL A 565 2.54 -40.68 45.63
CA VAL A 565 3.87 -41.03 46.18
C VAL A 565 3.85 -41.14 47.70
N ALA A 566 3.02 -40.36 48.41
CA ALA A 566 2.84 -40.47 49.86
C ALA A 566 1.90 -41.61 50.29
N GLY A 567 1.26 -42.29 49.33
CA GLY A 567 0.35 -43.43 49.58
C GLY A 567 1.02 -44.81 49.46
N ASP A 568 2.30 -44.85 49.08
CA ASP A 568 3.11 -46.08 48.91
C ASP A 568 4.06 -46.35 50.10
N ASP A 569 3.90 -45.64 51.23
CA ASP A 569 4.58 -45.90 52.51
C ASP A 569 3.75 -46.76 53.48
#